data_AF-A0A3M0ZXT4-F1
#
_entry.id   AF-A0A3M0ZXT4-F1
#
_cell.length_a   1.000
_cell.length_b   1.000
_cell.length_c   1.000
_cell.angle_alpha   90.00
_cell.angle_beta   90.00
_cell.angle_gamma   90.00
#
_symmetry.space_group_name_H-M   'P 1'
#
loop_
_entity.id
_entity.type
_entity.pdbx_description
1 polymer ?
#
loop_
_entity_poly.entity_id
_entity_poly.type
_entity_poly.pdbx_seq_one_letter_code
_entity_poly.pdbx_strand_id
1 'polypeptide(L)' 'VLSLGLKIGEGEGRDRLGRFYSYYTIEEIEALLAAAAFTLRDRDEGAGAGLSGEVSPWVVVRAHA' A
#
# COMPACT_ATOMS: atom_id res chain seq x y z
N VAL A 1 -16.24 1.91 -6.75
CA VAL A 1 -15.42 1.44 -5.60
C VAL A 1 -14.00 1.23 -6.11
N LEU A 2 -13.05 1.94 -5.53
CA LEU A 2 -11.61 1.80 -5.77
C LEU A 2 -11.06 0.73 -4.82
N SER A 3 -10.22 -0.17 -5.33
CA SER A 3 -9.46 -1.14 -4.52
C SER A 3 -7.97 -0.99 -4.83
N LEU A 4 -7.15 -0.76 -3.82
CA LEU A 4 -5.72 -0.49 -3.98
C LEU A 4 -4.91 -1.38 -3.03
N GLY A 5 -4.01 -2.19 -3.60
CA GLY A 5 -3.09 -3.05 -2.87
C GLY A 5 -1.67 -2.52 -2.95
N LEU A 6 -1.02 -2.31 -1.81
CA LEU A 6 0.32 -1.71 -1.72
C LEU A 6 1.20 -2.46 -0.72
N LYS A 7 2.51 -2.43 -0.93
CA LYS A 7 3.46 -2.64 0.16
C LYS A 7 3.51 -1.38 1.00
N ILE A 8 3.54 -1.55 2.33
CA ILE A 8 3.63 -0.42 3.26
C ILE A 8 5.05 -0.28 3.82
N GLY A 9 5.40 0.95 4.18
CA GLY A 9 6.72 1.31 4.69
C GLY A 9 7.01 2.79 4.43
N GLU A 10 8.20 3.23 4.80
CA GLU A 10 8.64 4.62 4.61
C GLU A 10 9.60 4.73 3.42
N GLY A 11 9.49 5.83 2.67
CA GLY A 11 10.39 6.19 1.59
C GLY A 11 10.30 5.25 0.38
N GLU A 12 11.43 5.06 -0.28
CA GLU A 12 11.53 4.32 -1.53
C GLU A 12 12.78 3.44 -1.56
N GLY A 13 12.74 2.38 -2.36
CA GLY A 13 13.86 1.46 -2.46
C GLY A 13 13.72 0.45 -3.58
N ARG A 14 14.76 -0.35 -3.77
CA ARG A 14 14.75 -1.49 -4.68
C ARG A 14 14.79 -2.79 -3.88
N ASP A 15 13.98 -3.75 -4.28
CA ASP A 15 14.12 -5.10 -3.75
C ASP A 15 15.34 -5.81 -4.35
N ARG A 16 15.64 -7.02 -3.86
CA ARG A 16 16.75 -7.83 -4.37
C ARG A 16 16.64 -8.25 -5.85
N LEU A 17 15.47 -8.08 -6.47
CA LEU A 17 15.25 -8.31 -7.90
C LEU A 17 15.46 -7.04 -8.72
N GLY A 18 15.82 -5.93 -8.08
CA GLY A 18 16.05 -4.62 -8.71
C GLY A 18 14.78 -3.82 -8.99
N ARG A 19 13.61 -4.28 -8.53
CA ARG A 19 12.33 -3.59 -8.76
C ARG A 19 12.19 -2.42 -7.79
N PHE A 20 11.87 -1.25 -8.33
CA PHE A 20 11.65 -0.05 -7.53
C PHE A 20 10.26 -0.08 -6.89
N TYR A 21 10.22 0.24 -5.60
CA TYR A 21 9.00 0.41 -4.81
C TYR A 21 9.04 1.79 -4.15
N SER A 22 7.96 2.54 -4.29
CA SER A 22 7.61 3.66 -3.42
C SER A 22 6.70 3.08 -2.33
N TYR A 23 7.13 3.17 -1.08
CA TYR A 23 6.35 2.71 0.05
C TYR A 23 5.51 3.87 0.58
N TYR A 24 4.35 3.53 1.13
CA TYR A 24 3.46 4.47 1.79
C TYR A 24 3.09 3.92 3.16
N THR A 25 2.97 4.79 4.14
CA THR A 25 2.27 4.43 5.38
C THR A 25 0.77 4.39 5.15
N ILE A 26 0.04 3.79 6.07
CA ILE A 26 -1.42 3.72 5.94
C ILE A 26 -2.02 5.13 6.08
N GLU A 27 -1.47 5.95 6.96
CA GLU A 27 -1.88 7.34 7.18
C GLU A 27 -1.69 8.19 5.91
N GLU A 28 -0.59 7.99 5.19
CA GLU A 28 -0.35 8.65 3.90
C GLU A 28 -1.39 8.22 2.86
N ILE A 29 -1.70 6.93 2.78
CA ILE A 29 -2.73 6.41 1.87
C ILE A 29 -4.09 7.03 2.19
N GLU A 30 -4.48 7.09 3.46
CA GLU A 30 -5.74 7.70 3.90
C GLU A 30 -5.82 9.18 3.56
N ALA A 31 -4.74 9.93 3.80
CA ALA A 31 -4.65 11.34 3.44
C ALA A 31 -4.75 11.56 1.92
N LEU A 32 -4.10 10.71 1.11
CA LEU A 32 -4.15 10.78 -0.35
C LEU A 32 -5.55 10.46 -0.89
N LEU A 33 -6.22 9.45 -0.34
CA LEU A 33 -7.60 9.13 -0.70
C LEU A 33 -8.52 10.31 -0.39
N ALA A 34 -8.43 10.89 0.81
CA ALA A 34 -9.22 12.05 1.20
C ALA A 34 -8.96 13.26 0.30
N ALA A 35 -7.69 13.55 -0.01
CA ALA A 35 -7.31 14.63 -0.93
C ALA A 35 -7.85 14.42 -2.35
N ALA A 36 -7.99 13.16 -2.78
CA ALA A 36 -8.59 12.79 -4.06
C ALA A 36 -10.13 12.68 -4.03
N ALA A 37 -10.78 13.17 -2.96
CA ALA A 37 -12.22 13.10 -2.75
C ALA A 37 -12.79 11.66 -2.68
N PHE A 38 -11.99 10.71 -2.21
CA PHE A 38 -12.44 9.36 -1.86
C PHE A 38 -12.66 9.24 -0.35
N THR A 39 -13.71 8.52 0.04
CA THR A 39 -13.97 8.07 1.40
C THR A 39 -13.50 6.63 1.55
N LEU A 40 -12.57 6.38 2.48
CA LEU A 40 -12.15 5.03 2.85
C LEU A 40 -13.34 4.26 3.45
N ARG A 41 -13.57 3.05 2.96
CA ARG A 41 -14.60 2.14 3.49
C ARG A 41 -14.01 1.19 4.52
N ASP A 42 -12.94 0.51 4.15
CA ASP A 42 -12.27 -0.50 4.96
C ASP A 42 -10.87 -0.80 4.40
N ARG A 43 -10.08 -1.55 5.17
CA ARG A 43 -8.75 -2.01 4.79
C ARG A 43 -8.42 -3.37 5.39
N ASP A 44 -7.67 -4.17 4.66
CA ASP A 44 -7.05 -5.41 5.14
C ASP A 44 -5.54 -5.23 5.19
N GLU A 45 -4.91 -5.62 6.28
CA GLU A 45 -3.46 -5.55 6.48
C GLU A 45 -2.89 -6.95 6.67
N GLY A 46 -1.62 -7.12 6.30
CA GLY A 46 -0.91 -8.35 6.58
C GLY A 46 0.55 -8.29 6.19
N ALA A 47 1.21 -9.44 6.27
CA ALA A 47 2.58 -9.62 5.80
C ALA A 47 2.67 -10.94 5.04
N GLY A 48 3.46 -10.95 3.97
CA GLY A 48 3.61 -12.16 3.14
C GLY A 48 4.83 -12.10 2.24
N ALA A 49 5.29 -13.27 1.83
CA ALA A 49 6.40 -13.39 0.90
C ALA A 49 5.94 -12.99 -0.51
N GLY A 50 6.59 -11.98 -1.09
CA GLY A 50 6.36 -11.57 -2.48
C GLY A 50 7.15 -12.42 -3.49
N LEU A 51 7.23 -11.97 -4.74
CA LEU A 51 8.08 -12.61 -5.76
C LEU A 51 9.57 -12.64 -5.36
N SER A 52 10.02 -11.65 -4.59
CA SER A 52 11.35 -11.64 -3.99
C SER A 52 11.48 -12.62 -2.82
N GLY A 53 10.49 -13.46 -2.48
CA GLY A 53 10.54 -14.39 -1.35
C GLY A 53 10.69 -13.75 0.04
N GLU A 54 11.00 -12.47 0.10
CA GLU A 54 11.09 -11.66 1.30
C GLU A 54 9.68 -11.36 1.78
N VAL A 55 9.46 -11.56 3.07
CA VAL A 55 8.21 -11.20 3.73
C VAL A 55 8.17 -9.69 3.86
N SER A 56 7.18 -9.05 3.24
CA SER A 56 6.93 -7.61 3.36
C SER A 56 5.52 -7.36 3.90
N PRO A 57 5.32 -6.31 4.71
CA PRO A 57 3.99 -5.88 5.09
C PRO A 57 3.25 -5.28 3.89
N TRP A 58 1.94 -5.44 3.87
CA TRP A 58 1.06 -4.97 2.80
C TRP A 58 -0.28 -4.51 3.37
N VAL A 59 -0.96 -3.67 2.59
CA VAL A 59 -2.34 -3.25 2.83
C VAL A 59 -3.16 -3.35 1.54
N VAL A 60 -4.42 -3.71 1.67
CA VAL A 60 -5.44 -3.58 0.63
C VAL A 60 -6.52 -2.64 1.15
N VAL A 61 -6.68 -1.47 0.53
CA VAL A 61 -7.71 -0.49 0.89
C VAL A 61 -8.85 -0.51 -0.10
N ARG A 62 -10.07 -0.27 0.38
CA ARG A 62 -11.28 -0.13 -0.45
C ARG A 62 -11.95 1.21 -0.14
N ALA A 63 -12.25 1.98 -1.19
CA ALA A 63 -12.78 3.35 -1.07
C ALA A 63 -13.85 3.66 -2.13
N HIS A 64 -14.62 4.74 -1.93
CA HIS A 64 -15.64 5.22 -2.86
C HIS A 64 -15.66 6.76 -2.90
N ALA A 65 -16.15 7.34 -4.00
CA ALA A 65 -16.37 8.78 -4.13
C ALA A 65 -17.78 9.15 -3.67
#